data_AF-A0A7W0L727-F1
#
_entry.id   AF-A0A7W0L727-F1
#
_cell.length_a   1.000
_cell.length_b   1.000
_cell.length_c   1.000
_cell.angle_alpha   90.00
_cell.angle_beta   90.00
_cell.angle_gamma   90.00
#
_symmetry.space_group_name_H-M   'P 1'
#
loop_
_entity.id
_entity.type
_entity.pdbx_description
1 polymer ?
#
loop_
_entity_poly.entity_id
_entity_poly.type
_entity_poly.pdbx_seq_one_letter_code
_entity_poly.pdbx_strand_id
1 'polypeptide(L)'
;AARRLGIGSVSGLVATHDPLLVTGDQTVAWWPDGNTDHVDAKAGPAALGRALAWRYDRWPLRAALAEALGYPEDVDRLQAEDGVG
;
A
#
# COMPACT_ATOMS: atom_id res chain seq x y z
N ALA A 1 -1.43 -3.39 8.18
CA ALA A 1 -0.44 -3.76 7.14
C ALA A 1 0.54 -4.84 7.60
N ALA A 2 1.39 -4.61 8.61
CA ALA A 2 2.43 -5.57 9.07
C ALA A 2 1.90 -6.99 9.35
N ARG A 3 0.79 -7.11 10.09
CA ARG A 3 0.13 -8.39 10.38
C ARG A 3 -0.29 -9.17 9.12
N ARG A 4 -0.81 -8.47 8.10
CA ARG A 4 -1.20 -9.07 6.80
C ARG A 4 0.00 -9.49 5.96
N LEU A 5 1.14 -8.84 6.16
CA LEU A 5 2.41 -9.21 5.56
C LEU A 5 3.10 -10.37 6.31
N GLY A 6 2.61 -10.75 7.48
CA GLY A 6 3.24 -11.76 8.35
C GLY A 6 4.52 -11.26 9.03
N ILE A 7 4.69 -9.94 9.19
CA ILE A 7 5.90 -9.31 9.74
C ILE A 7 5.60 -8.50 11.00
N GLY A 8 6.60 -8.33 11.87
CA GLY A 8 6.46 -7.61 13.15
C GLY A 8 6.37 -6.10 13.02
N SER A 9 6.98 -5.51 11.98
CA SER A 9 6.88 -4.07 11.70
C SER A 9 7.16 -3.79 10.23
N VAL A 10 6.65 -2.66 9.75
CA VAL A 10 6.99 -2.10 8.45
C VAL A 10 8.13 -1.10 8.65
N SER A 11 9.26 -1.34 8.01
CA SER A 11 10.38 -0.41 7.84
C SER A 11 10.34 0.29 6.48
N GLY A 12 10.99 1.45 6.40
CA GLY A 12 11.03 2.29 5.20
C GLY A 12 10.55 3.72 5.49
N LEU A 13 10.71 4.58 4.50
CA LEU A 13 10.18 5.94 4.50
C LEU A 13 9.02 6.02 3.50
N VAL A 14 8.07 6.91 3.76
CA VAL A 14 7.00 7.23 2.81
C VAL A 14 7.12 8.69 2.44
N ALA A 15 7.18 8.97 1.13
CA ALA A 15 7.17 10.33 0.60
C ALA A 15 5.87 10.54 -0.19
N THR A 16 5.21 11.66 0.04
CA THR A 16 3.96 11.99 -0.65
C THR A 16 4.21 12.99 -1.76
N HIS A 17 3.66 12.75 -2.95
CA HIS A 17 3.86 13.58 -4.14
C HIS A 17 2.55 13.91 -4.84
N ASP A 18 2.60 14.88 -5.75
CA ASP A 18 1.58 15.00 -6.79
C ASP A 18 1.66 13.81 -7.77
N PRO A 19 0.57 13.52 -8.52
CA PRO A 19 0.55 12.41 -9.46
C PRO A 19 1.72 12.45 -10.43
N LEU A 20 2.50 11.37 -10.49
CA LEU A 20 3.56 11.23 -11.48
C LEU A 20 2.94 10.96 -12.84
N LEU A 21 3.19 11.85 -13.80
CA LEU A 21 2.81 11.67 -15.20
C LEU A 21 3.86 10.81 -15.90
N VAL A 22 3.44 9.68 -16.45
CA VAL A 22 4.26 8.88 -17.37
C VAL A 22 3.93 9.31 -18.80
N THR A 23 4.80 9.02 -19.77
CA THR A 23 4.53 9.28 -21.19
C THR A 23 3.13 8.80 -21.61
N GLY A 24 2.32 9.71 -22.16
CA GLY A 24 0.88 9.53 -22.38
C GLY A 24 0.03 10.15 -21.27
N ASP A 25 -1.25 9.81 -21.21
CA ASP A 25 -2.18 10.28 -20.16
C ASP A 25 -2.22 9.34 -18.94
N GLN A 26 -1.19 8.52 -18.75
CA GLN A 26 -1.11 7.56 -17.65
C GLN A 26 -0.44 8.17 -16.42
N THR A 27 -1.12 8.04 -15.29
CA THR A 27 -0.60 8.44 -13.98
C THR A 27 -0.12 7.22 -13.20
N VAL A 28 0.96 7.42 -12.43
CA VAL A 28 1.47 6.43 -11.50
C VAL A 28 1.19 6.89 -10.08
N ALA A 29 0.35 6.11 -9.40
CA ALA A 29 -0.10 6.39 -8.05
C ALA A 29 0.95 6.10 -6.96
N TRP A 30 1.99 5.31 -7.29
CA TRP A 30 3.09 5.01 -6.38
C TRP A 30 4.32 4.45 -7.13
N TRP A 31 5.52 4.64 -6.58
CA TRP A 31 6.73 3.98 -7.06
C TRP A 31 7.75 3.77 -5.92
N PRO A 32 8.57 2.72 -6.00
CA PRO A 32 9.66 2.52 -5.05
C PRO A 32 10.91 3.32 -5.47
N ASP A 33 11.60 3.92 -4.50
CA ASP A 33 12.94 4.50 -4.67
C ASP A 33 13.81 4.13 -3.46
N GLY A 34 14.58 3.05 -3.60
CA GLY A 34 15.39 2.51 -2.51
C GLY A 34 14.57 2.22 -1.25
N ASN A 35 14.88 2.93 -0.16
CA ASN A 35 14.17 2.77 1.11
C ASN A 35 12.92 3.66 1.26
N THR A 36 12.55 4.39 0.21
CA THR A 36 11.40 5.29 0.19
C THR A 36 10.32 4.75 -0.74
N ASP A 37 9.09 4.71 -0.24
CA ASP A 37 7.90 4.46 -1.03
C ASP A 37 7.25 5.80 -1.36
N HIS A 38 7.23 6.16 -2.64
CA HIS A 38 6.60 7.39 -3.11
C HIS A 38 5.13 7.11 -3.41
N VAL A 39 4.25 7.95 -2.89
CA VAL A 39 2.79 7.78 -2.97
C VAL A 39 2.15 9.07 -3.45
N ASP A 40 1.30 9.00 -4.46
CA ASP A 40 0.46 10.12 -4.89
C ASP A 40 -0.52 10.49 -3.77
N ALA A 41 -0.52 11.77 -3.37
CA ALA A 41 -1.39 12.34 -2.35
C ALA A 41 -2.87 12.06 -2.61
N LYS A 42 -3.29 12.06 -3.89
CA LYS A 42 -4.69 11.82 -4.28
C LYS A 42 -5.06 10.34 -4.27
N ALA A 43 -4.13 9.46 -4.67
CA ALA A 43 -4.34 8.02 -4.60
C ALA A 43 -4.25 7.49 -3.16
N GLY A 44 -3.52 8.20 -2.30
CA GLY A 44 -3.60 8.10 -0.86
C GLY A 44 -3.23 6.73 -0.29
N PRO A 45 -3.84 6.32 0.83
CA PRO A 45 -3.49 5.09 1.54
C PRO A 45 -3.59 3.80 0.70
N ALA A 46 -4.46 3.75 -0.29
CA ALA A 46 -4.58 2.59 -1.19
C ALA A 46 -3.31 2.39 -2.04
N ALA A 47 -2.67 3.48 -2.46
CA ALA A 47 -1.41 3.44 -3.17
C ALA A 47 -0.24 3.02 -2.27
N LEU A 48 -0.24 3.42 -0.99
CA LEU A 48 0.68 2.89 0.02
C LEU A 48 0.55 1.38 0.19
N GLY A 49 -0.67 0.83 0.16
CA GLY A 49 -0.87 -0.62 0.26
C GLY A 49 -0.21 -1.42 -0.87
N ARG A 50 -0.20 -0.87 -2.09
CA ARG A 50 0.51 -1.47 -3.23
C ARG A 50 2.03 -1.34 -3.09
N ALA A 51 2.52 -0.21 -2.60
CA ALA A 51 3.93 0.01 -2.34
C ALA A 51 4.49 -0.97 -1.29
N LEU A 52 3.75 -1.21 -0.21
CA LEU A 52 4.12 -2.19 0.80
C LEU A 52 4.12 -3.63 0.25
N ALA A 53 3.12 -3.99 -0.56
CA ALA A 53 3.09 -5.30 -1.21
C ALA A 53 4.34 -5.53 -2.07
N TRP A 54 4.84 -4.49 -2.73
CA TRP A 54 6.08 -4.54 -3.51
C TRP A 54 7.32 -4.65 -2.62
N ARG A 55 7.49 -3.73 -1.67
CA ARG A 55 8.66 -3.66 -0.77
C ARG A 55 8.94 -4.99 -0.06
N TYR A 56 7.90 -5.70 0.36
CA TYR A 56 8.03 -6.94 1.12
C TYR A 56 7.97 -8.21 0.27
N ASP A 57 8.04 -8.10 -1.05
CA ASP A 57 7.91 -9.24 -1.97
C ASP A 57 6.65 -10.07 -1.70
N ARG A 58 5.54 -9.36 -1.57
CA ARG A 58 4.19 -9.88 -1.31
C ARG A 58 3.19 -9.29 -2.30
N TRP A 59 3.59 -9.14 -3.56
CA TRP A 59 2.75 -8.58 -4.62
C TRP A 59 1.35 -9.23 -4.77
N PRO A 60 1.15 -10.54 -4.50
CA PRO A 60 -0.18 -11.13 -4.43
C PRO A 60 -1.13 -10.44 -3.44
N LEU A 61 -0.62 -9.84 -2.36
CA LEU A 61 -1.41 -9.15 -1.33
C LEU A 61 -1.75 -7.69 -1.65
N ARG A 62 -1.37 -7.17 -2.82
CA ARG A 62 -1.55 -5.76 -3.19
C ARG A 62 -2.99 -5.25 -3.07
N ALA A 63 -3.98 -6.09 -3.38
CA ALA A 63 -5.39 -5.71 -3.33
C ALA A 63 -5.88 -5.61 -1.87
N ALA A 64 -5.61 -6.65 -1.08
CA ALA A 64 -5.96 -6.69 0.34
C ALA A 64 -5.28 -5.57 1.15
N LEU A 65 -4.03 -5.24 0.83
CA LEU A 65 -3.32 -4.14 1.49
C LEU A 65 -3.83 -2.76 1.04
N ALA A 66 -4.18 -2.60 -0.25
CA ALA A 66 -4.76 -1.36 -0.75
C ALA A 66 -6.15 -1.10 -0.13
N GLU A 67 -6.99 -2.13 -0.04
CA GLU A 67 -8.30 -2.05 0.61
C GLU A 67 -8.17 -1.73 2.11
N ALA A 68 -7.34 -2.50 2.82
CA ALA A 68 -7.12 -2.33 4.25
C ALA A 68 -6.61 -0.94 4.66
N LEU A 69 -5.88 -0.27 3.78
CA LEU A 69 -5.36 1.08 4.05
C LEU A 69 -6.27 2.16 3.46
N GLY A 70 -6.94 1.89 2.34
CA GLY A 70 -7.90 2.79 1.70
C GLY A 70 -9.18 3.00 2.50
N TYR A 71 -9.57 2.01 3.31
CA TYR A 71 -10.74 2.04 4.19
C TYR A 71 -10.33 1.74 5.63
N PRO A 72 -9.64 2.68 6.31
CA PRO A 72 -9.14 2.45 7.67
C PRO A 72 -10.25 2.15 8.70
N GLU A 73 -11.48 2.60 8.45
CA GLU A 73 -12.68 2.30 9.24
C GLU A 73 -13.08 0.82 9.19
N ASP A 74 -12.71 0.11 8.13
CA ASP A 74 -13.08 -1.29 7.90
C ASP A 74 -12.06 -2.27 8.48
N VAL A 75 -10.99 -1.76 9.12
CA VAL A 75 -9.88 -2.57 9.61
C VAL A 75 -10.33 -3.69 10.55
N ASP A 76 -11.27 -3.43 11.46
CA ASP A 76 -11.76 -4.43 12.41
C ASP A 76 -12.60 -5.51 11.74
N ARG A 77 -13.47 -5.14 10.78
CA ARG A 77 -14.25 -6.08 9.97
C ARG A 77 -13.34 -6.99 9.15
N LEU A 78 -12.37 -6.40 8.44
CA LEU A 78 -11.42 -7.13 7.60
C LEU A 78 -10.50 -8.04 8.44
N GLN A 79 -10.14 -7.64 9.67
CA GLN A 79 -9.37 -8.51 10.58
C GLN A 79 -10.19 -9.70 11.10
N ALA A 80 -11.50 -9.53 11.31
CA ALA A 80 -12.38 -10.62 11.70
C ALA A 80 -12.53 -11.65 10.57
N GLU A 81 -12.67 -11.20 9.32
CA GLU A 81 -12.73 -12.07 8.13
C GLU A 81 -11.43 -12.87 7.93
N ASP A 82 -10.26 -12.23 8.08
CA ASP A 82 -8.94 -12.89 8.01
C ASP A 82 -8.74 -13.96 9.12
N GLY A 83 -9.46 -13.86 10.23
CA GLY A 83 -9.35 -14.76 11.39
C GLY A 83 -10.23 -16.01 11.31
N VAL A 84 -11.16 -16.07 10.35
CA VAL A 84 -12.00 -17.26 10.09
C VAL A 84 -11.26 -18.13 9.07
N GLY A 85 -10.41 -19.02 9.59
CA GLY A 85 -9.78 -20.13 8.85
C GLY A 85 -10.35 -21.47 9.28
#